data_AF-A0A183I3X9-F1
#
_entry.id   AF-A0A183I3X9-F1
#
_cell.length_a   1.000
_cell.length_b   1.000
_cell.length_c   1.000
_cell.angle_alpha   90.00
_cell.angle_beta   90.00
_cell.angle_gamma   90.00
#
_symmetry.space_group_name_H-M   'P 1'
#
loop_
_entity.id
_entity.type
_entity.pdbx_description
1 polymer ?
#
loop_
_entity_poly.entity_id
_entity_poly.type
_entity_poly.pdbx_seq_one_letter_code
_entity_poly.pdbx_strand_id
1 'polypeptide(L)'
;MNVHIDEELRAHAAQTLQTLMSECAEWREDIIHSFLNYVTTQFSDTYPLLLDSLLRLLYQLLFTWKTAALMEKKREMNGSSERDNGFINPLRMQISPMLTNSIAIALHAVEGFALAMMCQYRTQSRKISINILKEVRNLLTLVTSHQHDTPVIEVLDSATPYVINKYIEHVPLYERQSWNHDFSSASDKIASIETDSCLVNSDRGNEYFRWDAWASALSGYCEHRFLLRQCPTAVFYAWPVVQARLSACNNFVDPNNPQNENRASLLRSSKSKATASPLCGESLGQDSYLSLWQKYLVMACALAPPQNTDYLASHSRGFSPTSSVDNDVFRSLASSVRAPRTSTTSNTTFFLKVVIMLRWEHMTDMRDSVVLGIGSTNPLAFEALLDEMKAILREVMDRKNDNNARRKKRKDLLRLQIIRILEVATFRGVLQCSGCIDVESGLCSVLVDFLDFMRQNLESDQDRDILLLTNLRLHFAKTIAMIINSISPEKRRNLLGNSLKQNLFFLFTSWCSRSIASDKRYDGNVGTYVEQRAVEAMCALLCCGPIFEPIKAIGEDGYLYGWLEALLDSNNPVVRFLYK
;
A
#
# COMPACT_ATOMS: atom_id res chain seq x y z
N MET A 1 -19.58 18.05 -18.82
CA MET A 1 -21.00 18.07 -19.22
C MET A 1 -21.82 18.12 -17.94
N ASN A 2 -22.14 19.36 -17.56
CA ASN A 2 -23.10 19.86 -16.56
C ASN A 2 -23.45 18.99 -15.33
N VAL A 3 -22.77 19.29 -14.23
CA VAL A 3 -23.25 19.15 -12.84
C VAL A 3 -24.39 20.16 -12.59
N HIS A 4 -25.42 20.09 -13.43
CA HIS A 4 -26.72 20.75 -13.29
C HIS A 4 -27.79 19.66 -13.39
N ILE A 5 -27.64 18.59 -12.62
CA ILE A 5 -28.74 17.64 -12.45
C ILE A 5 -29.64 18.25 -11.38
N ASP A 6 -30.83 18.65 -11.81
CA ASP A 6 -31.96 19.00 -10.96
C ASP A 6 -32.06 18.03 -9.78
N GLU A 7 -32.14 18.57 -8.57
CA GLU A 7 -32.25 17.77 -7.35
C GLU A 7 -33.48 16.85 -7.39
N GLU A 8 -34.56 17.32 -8.00
CA GLU A 8 -35.77 16.53 -8.22
C GLU A 8 -35.50 15.37 -9.19
N LEU A 9 -34.75 15.61 -10.28
CA LEU A 9 -34.39 14.55 -11.22
C LEU A 9 -33.49 13.50 -10.56
N ARG A 10 -32.54 13.91 -9.70
CA ARG A 10 -31.73 12.96 -8.91
C ARG A 10 -32.59 12.13 -7.97
N ALA A 11 -33.56 12.76 -7.30
CA ALA A 11 -34.46 12.08 -6.39
C ALA A 11 -35.34 11.06 -7.13
N HIS A 12 -35.91 11.43 -8.28
CA HIS A 12 -36.70 10.54 -9.12
C HIS A 12 -35.87 9.38 -9.70
N ALA A 13 -34.64 9.66 -10.14
CA ALA A 13 -33.72 8.61 -10.59
C ALA A 13 -33.36 7.63 -9.45
N ALA A 14 -33.07 8.14 -8.25
CA ALA A 14 -32.80 7.33 -7.07
C ALA A 14 -33.99 6.45 -6.70
N GLN A 15 -35.21 7.00 -6.70
CA GLN A 15 -36.43 6.26 -6.44
C GLN A 15 -36.65 5.15 -7.48
N THR A 16 -36.44 5.47 -8.76
CA THR A 16 -36.58 4.50 -9.85
C THR A 16 -35.59 3.35 -9.71
N LEU A 17 -34.33 3.64 -9.38
CA LEU A 17 -33.32 2.61 -9.12
C LEU A 17 -33.71 1.73 -7.92
N GLN A 18 -34.24 2.30 -6.85
CA GLN A 18 -34.72 1.51 -5.70
C GLN A 18 -35.89 0.60 -6.07
N THR A 19 -36.87 1.09 -6.84
CA THR A 19 -37.98 0.26 -7.33
C THR A 19 -37.46 -0.89 -8.18
N LEU A 20 -36.55 -0.63 -9.13
CA LEU A 20 -35.95 -1.67 -9.97
C LEU A 20 -35.16 -2.69 -9.14
N MET A 21 -34.36 -2.25 -8.16
CA MET A 21 -33.65 -3.16 -7.25
C MET A 21 -34.60 -4.08 -6.45
N SER A 22 -35.77 -3.57 -6.09
CA SER A 22 -36.79 -4.31 -5.34
C SER A 22 -37.55 -5.30 -6.21
N GLU A 23 -38.01 -4.87 -7.39
CA GLU A 23 -38.97 -5.60 -8.22
C GLU A 23 -38.32 -6.49 -9.29
N CYS A 24 -37.14 -6.12 -9.80
CA CYS A 24 -36.48 -6.78 -10.93
C CYS A 24 -35.20 -7.48 -10.48
N ALA A 25 -35.30 -8.74 -10.05
CA ALA A 25 -34.16 -9.50 -9.54
C ALA A 25 -33.02 -9.66 -10.56
N GLU A 26 -33.35 -9.86 -11.85
CA GLU A 26 -32.38 -9.98 -12.93
C GLU A 26 -31.53 -8.72 -13.20
N TRP A 27 -31.95 -7.54 -12.75
CA TRP A 27 -31.26 -6.28 -13.04
C TRP A 27 -30.35 -5.81 -11.90
N ARG A 28 -30.37 -6.49 -10.75
CA ARG A 28 -29.68 -6.02 -9.52
C ARG A 28 -28.17 -5.86 -9.73
N GLU A 29 -27.53 -6.85 -10.36
CA GLU A 29 -26.10 -6.83 -10.66
C GLU A 29 -25.74 -5.71 -11.64
N ASP A 30 -26.51 -5.58 -12.72
CA ASP A 30 -26.32 -4.55 -13.74
C ASP A 30 -26.50 -3.13 -13.19
N ILE A 31 -27.50 -2.92 -12.33
CA ILE A 31 -27.73 -1.65 -11.63
C ILE A 31 -26.53 -1.31 -10.77
N ILE A 32 -26.02 -2.26 -9.99
CA ILE A 32 -24.85 -2.05 -9.14
C ILE A 32 -23.61 -1.70 -9.97
N HIS A 33 -23.27 -2.50 -10.99
CA HIS A 33 -22.10 -2.22 -11.84
C HIS A 33 -22.23 -0.87 -12.55
N SER A 34 -23.41 -0.54 -13.07
CA SER A 34 -23.68 0.74 -13.72
C SER A 34 -23.55 1.91 -12.75
N PHE A 35 -24.07 1.76 -11.53
CA PHE A 35 -23.96 2.78 -10.48
C PHE A 35 -22.50 3.01 -10.08
N LEU A 36 -21.74 1.94 -9.81
CA LEU A 36 -20.32 2.04 -9.44
C LEU A 36 -19.49 2.71 -10.54
N ASN A 37 -19.72 2.33 -11.81
CA ASN A 37 -19.05 2.94 -12.95
C ASN A 37 -19.44 4.41 -13.13
N TYR A 38 -20.72 4.75 -12.97
CA TYR A 38 -21.21 6.12 -13.01
C TYR A 38 -20.52 6.99 -11.94
N VAL A 39 -20.49 6.54 -10.69
CA VAL A 39 -19.85 7.28 -9.60
C VAL A 39 -18.35 7.43 -9.82
N THR A 40 -17.68 6.38 -10.33
CA THR A 40 -16.23 6.39 -10.57
C THR A 40 -15.82 7.31 -11.72
N THR A 41 -16.63 7.39 -12.78
CA THR A 41 -16.27 8.14 -14.01
C THR A 41 -16.80 9.57 -14.04
N GLN A 42 -17.93 9.84 -13.41
CA GLN A 42 -18.61 11.14 -13.50
C GLN A 42 -18.36 12.06 -12.31
N PHE A 43 -17.94 11.53 -11.16
CA PHE A 43 -17.73 12.33 -9.94
C PHE A 43 -16.30 12.25 -9.45
N SER A 44 -15.75 13.42 -9.12
CA SER A 44 -14.48 13.56 -8.39
C SER A 44 -14.75 13.79 -6.91
N ASP A 45 -13.67 13.76 -6.12
CA ASP A 45 -13.71 14.03 -4.68
C ASP A 45 -13.98 15.51 -4.35
N THR A 46 -13.99 16.38 -5.37
CA THR A 46 -14.10 17.84 -5.25
C THR A 46 -15.26 18.31 -4.40
N TYR A 47 -16.39 17.59 -4.40
CA TYR A 47 -17.60 17.92 -3.64
C TYR A 47 -17.93 16.78 -2.65
N PRO A 48 -17.39 16.82 -1.42
CA PRO A 48 -17.50 15.70 -0.47
C PRO A 48 -18.94 15.40 -0.02
N LEU A 49 -19.81 16.40 0.08
CA LEU A 49 -21.22 16.20 0.45
C LEU A 49 -22.02 15.49 -0.64
N LEU A 50 -21.70 15.75 -1.90
CA LEU A 50 -22.27 15.04 -3.04
C LEU A 50 -21.82 13.58 -3.03
N LEU A 51 -20.53 13.34 -2.78
CA LEU A 51 -20.01 11.98 -2.61
C LEU A 51 -20.70 11.24 -1.46
N ASP A 52 -20.86 11.86 -0.29
CA ASP A 52 -21.60 11.27 0.84
C ASP A 52 -23.03 10.88 0.45
N SER A 53 -23.70 11.71 -0.35
CA SER A 53 -25.06 11.46 -0.82
C SER A 53 -25.12 10.26 -1.77
N LEU A 54 -24.15 10.14 -2.69
CA LEU A 54 -24.02 8.97 -3.58
C LEU A 54 -23.70 7.69 -2.80
N LEU A 55 -22.85 7.76 -1.76
CA LEU A 55 -22.57 6.61 -0.90
C LEU A 55 -23.80 6.17 -0.12
N ARG A 56 -24.60 7.11 0.39
CA ARG A 56 -25.89 6.78 1.05
C ARG A 56 -26.86 6.13 0.08
N LEU A 57 -26.92 6.60 -1.17
CA LEU A 57 -27.75 5.99 -2.20
C LEU A 57 -27.30 4.54 -2.49
N LEU A 58 -26.00 4.29 -2.63
CA LEU A 58 -25.48 2.92 -2.77
C LEU A 58 -25.88 2.03 -1.60
N TYR A 59 -25.72 2.53 -0.37
CA TYR A 59 -26.15 1.81 0.84
C TYR A 59 -27.66 1.50 0.82
N GLN A 60 -28.50 2.46 0.40
CA GLN A 60 -29.94 2.25 0.25
C GLN A 60 -30.27 1.19 -0.80
N LEU A 61 -29.60 1.20 -1.96
CA LEU A 61 -29.80 0.19 -3.00
C LEU A 61 -29.46 -1.23 -2.49
N LEU A 62 -28.36 -1.38 -1.74
CA LEU A 62 -28.00 -2.64 -1.10
C LEU A 62 -29.02 -3.07 -0.04
N PHE A 63 -29.48 -2.13 0.77
CA PHE A 63 -30.50 -2.42 1.79
C PHE A 63 -31.82 -2.88 1.16
N THR A 64 -32.23 -2.24 0.05
CA THR A 64 -33.40 -2.65 -0.73
C THR A 64 -33.22 -4.05 -1.32
N TRP A 65 -32.04 -4.35 -1.90
CA TRP A 65 -31.71 -5.70 -2.37
C TRP A 65 -31.83 -6.71 -1.22
N LYS A 66 -31.21 -6.45 -0.07
CA LYS A 66 -31.24 -7.36 1.08
C LYS A 66 -32.67 -7.63 1.54
N THR A 67 -33.49 -6.58 1.62
CA THR A 67 -34.89 -6.69 2.04
C THR A 67 -35.69 -7.53 1.05
N ALA A 68 -35.52 -7.30 -0.25
CA ALA A 68 -36.18 -8.09 -1.29
C ALA A 68 -35.75 -9.56 -1.26
N ALA A 69 -34.44 -9.83 -1.13
CA ALA A 69 -33.89 -11.19 -1.01
C ALA A 69 -34.40 -11.93 0.24
N LEU A 70 -34.55 -11.23 1.38
CA LEU A 70 -35.14 -11.81 2.58
C LEU A 70 -36.62 -12.18 2.37
N MET A 71 -37.38 -11.36 1.66
CA MET A 71 -38.78 -11.64 1.34
C MET A 71 -38.90 -12.81 0.36
N GLU A 72 -38.02 -12.91 -0.63
CA GLU A 72 -37.91 -14.06 -1.55
C GLU A 72 -37.65 -15.36 -0.78
N LYS A 73 -36.63 -15.37 0.10
CA LYS A 73 -36.30 -16.52 0.94
C LYS A 73 -37.43 -16.92 1.91
N LYS A 74 -38.17 -15.94 2.44
CA LYS A 74 -39.33 -16.20 3.30
C LYS A 74 -40.50 -16.81 2.52
N ARG A 75 -40.75 -16.38 1.27
CA ARG A 75 -41.76 -16.98 0.39
C ARG A 75 -41.42 -18.43 0.04
N GLU A 76 -40.15 -18.71 -0.20
CA GLU A 76 -39.66 -20.08 -0.44
C GLU A 76 -39.85 -20.98 0.78
N MET A 77 -39.55 -20.48 1.99
CA MET A 77 -39.71 -21.24 3.25
C MET A 77 -41.18 -21.47 3.64
N ASN A 78 -42.07 -20.54 3.31
CA ASN A 78 -43.48 -20.59 3.72
C ASN A 78 -44.39 -21.42 2.79
N GLY A 79 -43.85 -21.98 1.70
CA GLY A 79 -44.55 -23.01 0.92
C GLY A 79 -45.92 -22.61 0.37
N SER A 80 -46.01 -21.59 -0.49
CA SER A 80 -47.07 -21.57 -1.51
C SER A 80 -46.64 -22.45 -2.68
N SER A 81 -46.74 -23.77 -2.49
CA SER A 81 -46.96 -24.68 -3.62
C SER A 81 -48.41 -24.49 -4.11
N GLU A 82 -48.75 -23.30 -4.60
CA GLU A 82 -49.86 -23.22 -5.53
C GLU A 82 -49.35 -23.82 -6.83
N ARG A 83 -49.82 -25.05 -7.08
CA ARG A 83 -49.77 -25.68 -8.39
C ARG A 83 -50.59 -24.80 -9.34
N ASP A 84 -49.98 -23.75 -9.87
CA ASP A 84 -50.54 -23.09 -11.03
C ASP A 84 -49.98 -23.81 -12.26
N ASN A 85 -50.90 -24.43 -12.99
CA ASN A 85 -50.65 -25.33 -14.09
C ASN A 85 -50.34 -24.52 -15.37
N GLY A 86 -49.29 -23.71 -15.33
CA GLY A 86 -48.83 -22.87 -16.43
C GLY A 86 -47.32 -22.77 -16.43
N PHE A 87 -46.68 -23.54 -17.33
CA PHE A 87 -45.25 -23.48 -17.65
C PHE A 87 -44.31 -23.30 -16.46
N ILE A 88 -44.03 -24.41 -15.76
CA ILE A 88 -42.83 -24.52 -14.91
C ILE A 88 -41.63 -24.22 -15.81
N ASN A 89 -41.10 -23.01 -15.74
CA ASN A 89 -39.87 -22.64 -16.44
C ASN A 89 -38.73 -23.39 -15.72
N PRO A 90 -38.11 -24.43 -16.32
CA PRO A 90 -37.16 -25.30 -15.63
C PRO A 90 -35.87 -24.59 -15.17
N LEU A 91 -35.70 -23.32 -15.56
CA LEU A 91 -34.55 -22.48 -15.29
C LEU A 91 -34.41 -22.03 -13.82
N ARG A 92 -35.49 -22.09 -13.01
CA ARG A 92 -35.43 -21.58 -11.61
C ARG A 92 -34.91 -22.59 -10.59
N MET A 93 -34.95 -23.89 -10.89
CA MET A 93 -34.39 -24.97 -10.04
C MET A 93 -32.95 -25.35 -10.40
N GLN A 94 -32.36 -24.68 -11.38
CA GLN A 94 -30.94 -24.72 -11.69
C GLN A 94 -30.42 -23.28 -11.71
N ILE A 95 -30.33 -22.63 -10.56
CA ILE A 95 -29.43 -21.48 -10.45
C ILE A 95 -28.04 -22.08 -10.68
N SER A 96 -27.55 -21.95 -11.90
CA SER A 96 -26.23 -22.43 -12.29
C SER A 96 -25.21 -21.84 -11.32
N PRO A 97 -24.20 -22.60 -10.86
CA PRO A 97 -23.13 -22.07 -10.01
C PRO A 97 -22.45 -20.82 -10.62
N MET A 98 -22.61 -20.63 -11.94
CA MET A 98 -22.23 -19.43 -12.68
C MET A 98 -22.97 -18.14 -12.28
N LEU A 99 -24.29 -18.20 -12.03
CA LEU A 99 -25.12 -17.05 -11.61
C LEU A 99 -24.92 -16.71 -10.13
N THR A 100 -24.69 -17.71 -9.28
CA THR A 100 -24.31 -17.44 -7.87
C THR A 100 -22.95 -16.74 -7.77
N ASN A 101 -22.06 -16.99 -8.72
CA ASN A 101 -20.77 -16.32 -8.80
C ASN A 101 -20.89 -14.87 -9.31
N SER A 102 -21.81 -14.59 -10.24
CA SER A 102 -22.02 -13.23 -10.76
C SER A 102 -22.55 -12.27 -9.69
N ILE A 103 -23.48 -12.73 -8.84
CA ILE A 103 -23.94 -11.98 -7.65
C ILE A 103 -22.78 -11.68 -6.69
N ALA A 104 -21.96 -12.69 -6.38
CA ALA A 104 -20.79 -12.51 -5.51
C ALA A 104 -19.81 -11.49 -6.10
N ILE A 105 -19.55 -11.55 -7.40
CA ILE A 105 -18.70 -10.60 -8.13
C ILE A 105 -19.25 -9.18 -8.02
N ALA A 106 -20.56 -8.97 -8.24
CA ALA A 106 -21.18 -7.65 -8.10
C ALA A 106 -21.05 -7.09 -6.68
N LEU A 107 -21.25 -7.94 -5.66
CA LEU A 107 -21.10 -7.58 -4.26
C LEU A 107 -19.64 -7.26 -3.90
N HIS A 108 -18.67 -8.07 -4.33
CA HIS A 108 -17.24 -7.78 -4.14
C HIS A 108 -16.79 -6.54 -4.95
N ALA A 109 -17.44 -6.20 -6.07
CA ALA A 109 -17.21 -4.94 -6.75
C ALA A 109 -17.62 -3.74 -5.89
N VAL A 110 -18.72 -3.86 -5.14
CA VAL A 110 -19.11 -2.85 -4.14
C VAL A 110 -18.10 -2.77 -3.00
N GLU A 111 -17.58 -3.92 -2.51
CA GLU A 111 -16.51 -3.90 -1.51
C GLU A 111 -15.24 -3.22 -2.03
N GLY A 112 -14.84 -3.48 -3.28
CA GLY A 112 -13.70 -2.83 -3.90
C GLY A 112 -13.88 -1.31 -4.01
N PHE A 113 -15.08 -0.86 -4.41
CA PHE A 113 -15.41 0.56 -4.41
C PHE A 113 -15.36 1.17 -2.99
N ALA A 114 -15.94 0.49 -1.99
CA ALA A 114 -15.93 0.96 -0.60
C ALA A 114 -14.51 0.99 -0.01
N LEU A 115 -13.62 0.05 -0.39
CA LEU A 115 -12.20 0.08 -0.05
C LEU A 115 -11.51 1.32 -0.61
N ALA A 116 -11.78 1.69 -1.86
CA ALA A 116 -11.25 2.93 -2.44
C ALA A 116 -11.74 4.17 -1.67
N MET A 117 -12.98 4.14 -1.15
CA MET A 117 -13.55 5.23 -0.35
C MET A 117 -12.95 5.33 1.06
N MET A 118 -12.18 4.34 1.52
CA MET A 118 -11.42 4.47 2.76
C MET A 118 -10.37 5.59 2.70
N CYS A 119 -9.92 5.98 1.49
CA CYS A 119 -9.02 7.11 1.30
C CYS A 119 -9.65 8.48 1.62
N GLN A 120 -10.98 8.56 1.70
CA GLN A 120 -11.67 9.83 1.94
C GLN A 120 -11.18 10.50 3.23
N TYR A 121 -10.90 11.80 3.17
CA TYR A 121 -10.42 12.55 4.34
C TYR A 121 -11.51 12.74 5.41
N ARG A 122 -12.78 12.79 5.02
CA ARG A 122 -13.91 12.93 5.96
C ARG A 122 -14.25 11.62 6.65
N THR A 123 -14.36 11.69 7.97
CA THR A 123 -14.84 10.59 8.81
C THR A 123 -16.22 10.08 8.38
N GLN A 124 -17.12 10.98 7.97
CA GLN A 124 -18.47 10.59 7.55
C GLN A 124 -18.47 9.67 6.31
N SER A 125 -17.66 9.99 5.30
CA SER A 125 -17.58 9.19 4.07
C SER A 125 -17.02 7.79 4.36
N ARG A 126 -16.00 7.70 5.24
CA ARG A 126 -15.46 6.41 5.70
C ARG A 126 -16.48 5.59 6.47
N LYS A 127 -17.25 6.21 7.39
CA LYS A 127 -18.34 5.54 8.13
C LYS A 127 -19.42 4.95 7.24
N ILE A 128 -19.87 5.70 6.23
CA ILE A 128 -20.86 5.19 5.27
C ILE A 128 -20.27 4.00 4.50
N SER A 129 -19.01 4.11 4.08
CA SER A 129 -18.31 3.04 3.36
C SER A 129 -18.11 1.77 4.21
N ILE A 130 -17.83 1.90 5.51
CA ILE A 130 -17.80 0.76 6.45
C ILE A 130 -19.19 0.12 6.57
N ASN A 131 -20.25 0.92 6.63
CA ASN A 131 -21.63 0.39 6.67
C ASN A 131 -22.01 -0.33 5.36
N ILE A 132 -21.53 0.17 4.21
CA ILE A 132 -21.65 -0.54 2.93
C ILE A 132 -20.98 -1.91 3.00
N LEU A 133 -19.74 -2.01 3.51
CA LEU A 133 -19.06 -3.29 3.66
C LEU A 133 -19.82 -4.26 4.58
N LYS A 134 -20.32 -3.77 5.72
CA LYS A 134 -21.15 -4.56 6.65
C LYS A 134 -22.43 -5.07 5.97
N GLU A 135 -23.04 -4.25 5.14
CA GLU A 135 -24.25 -4.60 4.41
C GLU A 135 -23.99 -5.62 3.31
N VAL A 136 -22.87 -5.49 2.58
CA VAL A 136 -22.42 -6.48 1.59
C VAL A 136 -22.16 -7.84 2.24
N ARG A 137 -21.47 -7.89 3.40
CA ARG A 137 -21.28 -9.14 4.16
C ARG A 137 -22.62 -9.83 4.46
N ASN A 138 -23.61 -9.06 4.92
CA ASN A 138 -24.94 -9.60 5.23
C ASN A 138 -25.63 -10.14 3.96
N LEU A 139 -25.47 -9.45 2.83
CA LEU A 139 -25.98 -9.89 1.54
C LEU A 139 -25.30 -11.17 1.05
N LEU A 140 -23.97 -11.23 1.04
CA LEU A 140 -23.20 -12.44 0.68
C LEU A 140 -23.70 -13.66 1.48
N THR A 141 -23.80 -13.52 2.81
CA THR A 141 -24.33 -14.58 3.68
C THR A 141 -25.76 -15.02 3.32
N LEU A 142 -26.56 -14.12 2.76
CA LEU A 142 -27.95 -14.37 2.43
C LEU A 142 -28.15 -15.01 1.04
N VAL A 143 -27.44 -14.51 0.03
CA VAL A 143 -27.74 -14.78 -1.40
C VAL A 143 -26.68 -15.59 -2.14
N THR A 144 -25.49 -15.81 -1.56
CA THR A 144 -24.42 -16.59 -2.21
C THR A 144 -24.13 -17.90 -1.48
N SER A 145 -23.70 -18.92 -2.22
CA SER A 145 -23.12 -20.14 -1.65
C SER A 145 -21.69 -19.86 -1.19
N HIS A 146 -21.09 -20.69 -0.32
CA HIS A 146 -19.74 -20.49 0.26
C HIS A 146 -18.56 -20.47 -0.73
N GLN A 147 -18.79 -20.35 -2.04
CA GLN A 147 -17.78 -20.30 -3.10
C GLN A 147 -17.48 -18.85 -3.53
N HIS A 148 -17.06 -18.00 -2.60
CA HIS A 148 -16.65 -16.62 -2.86
C HIS A 148 -15.53 -16.19 -1.92
N ASP A 149 -14.92 -15.04 -2.20
CA ASP A 149 -13.87 -14.47 -1.35
C ASP A 149 -14.39 -14.14 0.05
N THR A 150 -13.49 -13.99 1.02
CA THR A 150 -13.90 -13.56 2.36
C THR A 150 -14.42 -12.12 2.30
N PRO A 151 -15.55 -11.79 2.95
CA PRO A 151 -16.04 -10.42 3.00
C PRO A 151 -14.96 -9.48 3.55
N VAL A 152 -14.74 -8.36 2.87
CA VAL A 152 -13.64 -7.43 3.16
C VAL A 152 -13.67 -6.95 4.60
N ILE A 153 -14.85 -6.65 5.16
CA ILE A 153 -14.97 -6.17 6.54
C ILE A 153 -14.42 -7.18 7.57
N GLU A 154 -14.56 -8.49 7.32
CA GLU A 154 -14.06 -9.53 8.22
C GLU A 154 -12.53 -9.61 8.20
N VAL A 155 -11.94 -9.44 7.01
CA VAL A 155 -10.48 -9.37 6.86
C VAL A 155 -9.94 -8.10 7.51
N LEU A 156 -10.63 -6.96 7.37
CA LEU A 156 -10.26 -5.72 8.03
C LEU A 156 -10.35 -5.83 9.56
N ASP A 157 -11.44 -6.39 10.10
CA ASP A 157 -11.61 -6.61 11.53
C ASP A 157 -10.51 -7.53 12.09
N SER A 158 -10.24 -8.67 11.44
CA SER A 158 -9.20 -9.61 11.87
C SER A 158 -7.77 -9.05 11.76
N ALA A 159 -7.51 -8.16 10.79
CA ALA A 159 -6.22 -7.50 10.61
C ALA A 159 -6.00 -6.31 11.56
N THR A 160 -7.07 -5.72 12.12
CA THR A 160 -7.01 -4.49 12.93
C THR A 160 -6.06 -4.60 14.13
N PRO A 161 -6.07 -5.66 14.97
CA PRO A 161 -5.11 -5.80 16.06
C PRO A 161 -3.65 -5.79 15.58
N TYR A 162 -3.38 -6.42 14.44
CA TYR A 162 -2.05 -6.45 13.85
C TYR A 162 -1.61 -5.05 13.38
N VAL A 163 -2.48 -4.35 12.66
CA VAL A 163 -2.21 -3.00 12.14
C VAL A 163 -1.97 -2.02 13.29
N ILE A 164 -2.79 -2.03 14.34
CA ILE A 164 -2.60 -1.18 15.53
C ILE A 164 -1.23 -1.45 16.18
N ASN A 165 -0.83 -2.71 16.30
CA ASN A 165 0.42 -3.05 16.99
C ASN A 165 1.67 -2.73 16.19
N LYS A 166 1.63 -2.87 14.86
CA LYS A 166 2.81 -2.67 14.00
C LYS A 166 2.87 -1.28 13.37
N TYR A 167 1.76 -0.79 12.81
CA TYR A 167 1.74 0.45 12.04
C TYR A 167 1.43 1.68 12.89
N ILE A 168 0.86 1.50 14.09
CA ILE A 168 0.48 2.58 15.02
C ILE A 168 1.32 2.51 16.31
N GLU A 169 2.51 1.90 16.25
CA GLU A 169 3.35 1.68 17.44
C GLU A 169 3.78 2.99 18.15
N HIS A 170 3.82 4.11 17.41
CA HIS A 170 4.12 5.45 17.93
C HIS A 170 3.11 5.96 18.96
N VAL A 171 1.87 5.46 18.93
CA VAL A 171 0.90 5.74 19.99
C VAL A 171 1.24 4.85 21.20
N PRO A 172 1.29 5.40 22.43
CA PRO A 172 1.63 4.64 23.62
C PRO A 172 0.77 3.38 23.80
N LEU A 173 1.40 2.30 24.28
CA LEU A 173 0.74 0.98 24.41
C LEU A 173 -0.52 1.05 25.29
N TYR A 174 -0.50 1.80 26.39
CA TYR A 174 -1.64 1.94 27.30
C TYR A 174 -2.87 2.54 26.60
N GLU A 175 -2.65 3.46 25.66
CA GLU A 175 -3.72 4.08 24.90
C GLU A 175 -4.28 3.09 23.88
N ARG A 176 -3.40 2.43 23.11
CA ARG A 176 -3.81 1.42 22.10
C ARG A 176 -4.58 0.24 22.70
N GLN A 177 -4.25 -0.19 23.91
CA GLN A 177 -4.96 -1.27 24.62
C GLN A 177 -6.38 -0.88 25.07
N SER A 178 -6.66 0.42 25.20
CA SER A 178 -8.01 0.92 25.53
C SER A 178 -8.95 0.99 24.31
N TRP A 179 -8.45 0.70 23.11
CA TRP A 179 -9.21 0.78 21.88
C TRP A 179 -9.93 -0.53 21.61
N ASN A 180 -11.16 -0.45 21.09
CA ASN A 180 -11.77 -1.62 20.48
C ASN A 180 -10.96 -2.01 19.25
N HIS A 181 -10.71 -3.30 19.10
CA HIS A 181 -9.88 -3.85 18.03
C HIS A 181 -10.70 -4.27 16.78
N ASP A 182 -11.91 -3.74 16.61
CA ASP A 182 -12.66 -3.83 15.36
C ASP A 182 -12.30 -2.67 14.42
N PHE A 183 -12.38 -2.89 13.12
CA PHE A 183 -11.98 -1.92 12.10
C PHE A 183 -12.77 -0.62 12.20
N SER A 184 -14.07 -0.73 12.49
CA SER A 184 -14.98 0.42 12.54
C SER A 184 -14.63 1.39 13.68
N SER A 185 -14.26 0.86 14.86
CA SER A 185 -13.84 1.68 15.99
C SER A 185 -12.43 2.21 15.80
N ALA A 186 -11.53 1.38 15.27
CA ALA A 186 -10.12 1.74 15.07
C ALA A 186 -9.93 2.81 13.99
N SER A 187 -10.72 2.78 12.91
CA SER A 187 -10.55 3.69 11.77
C SER A 187 -10.64 5.16 12.16
N ASP A 188 -11.57 5.51 13.05
CA ASP A 188 -11.76 6.89 13.51
C ASP A 188 -10.61 7.35 14.38
N LYS A 189 -10.17 6.49 15.32
CA LYS A 189 -9.06 6.80 16.22
C LYS A 189 -7.75 6.98 15.44
N ILE A 190 -7.43 6.03 14.56
CA ILE A 190 -6.22 6.08 13.74
C ILE A 190 -6.21 7.33 12.85
N ALA A 191 -7.33 7.65 12.20
CA ALA A 191 -7.41 8.82 11.32
C ALA A 191 -7.40 10.17 12.05
N SER A 192 -7.53 10.17 13.39
CA SER A 192 -7.43 11.37 14.22
C SER A 192 -6.03 11.62 14.76
N ILE A 193 -5.09 10.69 14.57
CA ILE A 193 -3.71 10.85 15.02
C ILE A 193 -3.01 11.91 14.16
N GLU A 194 -2.43 12.91 14.81
CA GLU A 194 -1.63 13.93 14.14
C GLU A 194 -0.28 13.39 13.70
N THR A 195 0.22 13.86 12.56
CA THR A 195 1.54 13.48 12.06
C THR A 195 2.63 14.17 12.87
N ASP A 196 3.54 13.40 13.47
CA ASP A 196 4.71 13.93 14.18
C ASP A 196 6.00 13.66 13.41
N SER A 197 6.68 14.74 13.01
CA SER A 197 7.93 14.67 12.25
C SER A 197 9.14 14.22 13.08
N CYS A 198 9.04 14.22 14.42
CA CYS A 198 10.12 13.83 15.32
C CYS A 198 10.29 12.30 15.45
N LEU A 199 9.33 11.51 14.96
CA LEU A 199 9.27 10.06 15.16
C LEU A 199 10.35 9.27 14.39
N VAL A 200 11.05 9.88 13.43
CA VAL A 200 12.17 9.25 12.69
C VAL A 200 13.37 8.93 13.58
N ASN A 201 13.58 9.71 14.65
CA ASN A 201 14.68 9.55 15.60
C ASN A 201 14.25 8.76 16.87
N SER A 202 13.16 8.02 16.82
CA SER A 202 12.77 7.14 17.94
C SER A 202 13.45 5.78 17.82
N ASP A 203 13.73 5.12 18.94
CA ASP A 203 14.37 3.79 18.99
C ASP A 203 13.63 2.74 18.14
N ARG A 204 12.30 2.90 18.03
CA ARG A 204 11.39 2.11 17.17
C ARG A 204 10.92 2.86 15.92
N GLY A 205 11.39 4.08 15.70
CA GLY A 205 11.01 4.97 14.61
C GLY A 205 11.15 4.34 13.23
N ASN A 206 10.05 3.92 12.62
CA ASN A 206 10.03 3.67 11.17
C ASN A 206 9.57 4.95 10.45
N GLU A 207 9.98 5.13 9.20
CA GLU A 207 9.49 6.20 8.34
C GLU A 207 7.94 6.22 8.30
N TYR A 208 7.29 5.06 8.47
CA TYR A 208 5.85 4.96 8.66
C TYR A 208 5.23 5.86 9.74
N PHE A 209 5.99 6.16 10.78
CA PHE A 209 5.49 6.92 11.93
C PHE A 209 5.52 8.43 11.70
N ARG A 210 6.28 8.93 10.72
CA ARG A 210 6.27 10.35 10.35
C ARG A 210 5.12 10.72 9.42
N TRP A 211 4.46 9.72 8.83
CA TRP A 211 3.44 9.89 7.79
C TRP A 211 2.03 9.81 8.37
N ASP A 212 1.05 10.25 7.58
CA ASP A 212 -0.38 10.16 7.90
C ASP A 212 -0.72 8.75 8.43
N ALA A 213 -1.10 8.69 9.71
CA ALA A 213 -1.30 7.41 10.41
C ALA A 213 -2.36 6.54 9.73
N TRP A 214 -3.36 7.17 9.10
CA TRP A 214 -4.37 6.48 8.32
C TRP A 214 -3.82 5.89 7.02
N ALA A 215 -3.02 6.63 6.25
CA ALA A 215 -2.33 6.12 5.07
C ALA A 215 -1.39 4.94 5.45
N SER A 216 -0.67 5.06 6.57
CA SER A 216 0.14 3.97 7.11
C SER A 216 -0.70 2.73 7.47
N ALA A 217 -1.85 2.91 8.12
CA ALA A 217 -2.76 1.81 8.43
C ALA A 217 -3.33 1.15 7.17
N LEU A 218 -3.75 1.93 6.16
CA LEU A 218 -4.22 1.43 4.86
C LEU A 218 -3.14 0.57 4.18
N SER A 219 -1.87 0.99 4.22
CA SER A 219 -0.74 0.18 3.74
C SER A 219 -0.62 -1.16 4.47
N GLY A 220 -0.90 -1.19 5.79
CA GLY A 220 -0.87 -2.38 6.63
C GLY A 220 -2.01 -3.36 6.35
N TYR A 221 -3.24 -2.88 6.15
CA TYR A 221 -4.36 -3.74 5.73
C TYR A 221 -4.12 -4.39 4.36
N CYS A 222 -3.26 -3.80 3.54
CA CYS A 222 -2.86 -4.33 2.23
C CYS A 222 -1.60 -5.22 2.28
N GLU A 223 -1.10 -5.64 3.45
CA GLU A 223 -0.06 -6.69 3.48
C GLU A 223 -0.57 -7.99 2.82
N HIS A 224 0.35 -8.76 2.22
CA HIS A 224 0.04 -9.93 1.40
C HIS A 224 -0.93 -10.93 2.07
N ARG A 225 -0.81 -11.15 3.37
CA ARG A 225 -1.65 -12.09 4.14
C ARG A 225 -3.11 -11.67 4.34
N PHE A 226 -3.45 -10.40 4.13
CA PHE A 226 -4.78 -9.84 4.41
C PHE A 226 -5.56 -9.66 3.10
N LEU A 227 -5.91 -8.42 2.74
CA LEU A 227 -6.80 -8.11 1.60
C LEU A 227 -6.35 -8.75 0.29
N LEU A 228 -5.04 -8.77 0.01
CA LEU A 228 -4.50 -9.30 -1.24
C LEU A 228 -4.72 -10.80 -1.41
N ARG A 229 -4.63 -11.57 -0.32
CA ARG A 229 -4.80 -13.03 -0.35
C ARG A 229 -6.25 -13.46 -0.11
N GLN A 230 -7.00 -12.72 0.70
CA GLN A 230 -8.33 -13.13 1.16
C GLN A 230 -9.48 -12.47 0.40
N CYS A 231 -9.23 -11.34 -0.27
CA CYS A 231 -10.22 -10.56 -1.01
C CYS A 231 -9.77 -10.18 -2.44
N PRO A 232 -9.18 -11.09 -3.25
CA PRO A 232 -8.62 -10.75 -4.56
C PRO A 232 -9.63 -10.10 -5.52
N THR A 233 -10.90 -10.50 -5.48
CA THR A 233 -11.96 -9.91 -6.33
C THR A 233 -12.24 -8.46 -5.95
N ALA A 234 -12.39 -8.17 -4.65
CA ALA A 234 -12.58 -6.79 -4.18
C ALA A 234 -11.35 -5.91 -4.48
N VAL A 235 -10.14 -6.45 -4.34
CA VAL A 235 -8.88 -5.77 -4.71
C VAL A 235 -8.85 -5.42 -6.20
N PHE A 236 -9.25 -6.36 -7.07
CA PHE A 236 -9.33 -6.14 -8.50
C PHE A 236 -10.26 -4.97 -8.86
N TYR A 237 -11.44 -4.88 -8.24
CA TYR A 237 -12.38 -3.78 -8.47
C TYR A 237 -11.98 -2.46 -7.79
N ALA A 238 -11.23 -2.52 -6.68
CA ALA A 238 -10.77 -1.32 -5.97
C ALA A 238 -9.74 -0.53 -6.78
N TRP A 239 -8.80 -1.22 -7.44
CA TRP A 239 -7.65 -0.55 -8.07
C TRP A 239 -8.03 0.45 -9.18
N PRO A 240 -8.94 0.15 -10.14
CA PRO A 240 -9.38 1.12 -11.13
C PRO A 240 -10.05 2.37 -10.54
N VAL A 241 -10.81 2.20 -9.44
CA VAL A 241 -11.46 3.32 -8.73
C VAL A 241 -10.40 4.21 -8.08
N VAL A 242 -9.42 3.61 -7.41
CA VAL A 242 -8.28 4.31 -6.82
C VAL A 242 -7.47 5.05 -7.88
N GLN A 243 -7.20 4.45 -9.04
CA GLN A 243 -6.47 5.09 -10.15
C GLN A 243 -7.21 6.28 -10.74
N ALA A 244 -8.53 6.16 -10.95
CA ALA A 244 -9.35 7.25 -11.46
C ALA A 244 -9.30 8.47 -10.51
N ARG A 245 -9.42 8.23 -9.20
CA ARG A 245 -9.38 9.28 -8.18
C ARG A 245 -7.99 9.86 -7.97
N LEU A 246 -6.95 9.02 -7.97
CA LEU A 246 -5.56 9.48 -7.96
C LEU A 246 -5.26 10.39 -9.15
N SER A 247 -5.72 10.00 -10.34
CA SER A 247 -5.55 10.80 -11.56
C SER A 247 -6.25 12.15 -11.48
N ALA A 248 -7.46 12.19 -10.88
CA ALA A 248 -8.15 13.46 -10.62
C ALA A 248 -7.39 14.35 -9.61
N CYS A 249 -6.77 13.75 -8.59
CA CYS A 249 -5.95 14.48 -7.62
C CYS A 249 -4.62 14.99 -8.19
N ASN A 250 -4.00 14.31 -9.17
CA ASN A 250 -2.69 14.67 -9.70
C ASN A 250 -2.60 16.11 -10.23
N ASN A 251 -3.70 16.66 -10.76
CA ASN A 251 -3.74 18.05 -11.24
C ASN A 251 -3.48 19.08 -10.12
N PHE A 252 -3.83 18.75 -8.88
CA PHE A 252 -3.62 19.60 -7.70
C PHE A 252 -2.25 19.42 -7.05
N VAL A 253 -1.44 18.50 -7.59
CA VAL A 253 -0.17 18.04 -7.03
C VAL A 253 0.99 18.32 -7.97
N ASP A 254 0.72 18.40 -9.29
CA ASP A 254 1.75 18.65 -10.30
C ASP A 254 2.51 19.96 -10.02
N PRO A 255 3.84 19.91 -9.81
CA PRO A 255 4.66 21.10 -9.59
C PRO A 255 4.74 22.01 -10.81
N ASN A 256 4.42 21.52 -12.02
CA ASN A 256 4.40 22.33 -13.23
C ASN A 256 3.07 23.09 -13.42
N ASN A 257 2.07 22.83 -12.57
CA ASN A 257 0.81 23.57 -12.63
C ASN A 257 0.98 24.92 -11.92
N PRO A 258 0.80 26.07 -12.61
CA PRO A 258 0.97 27.40 -12.03
C PRO A 258 0.08 27.67 -10.81
N GLN A 259 -1.07 26.98 -10.71
CA GLN A 259 -1.96 27.08 -9.56
C GLN A 259 -1.33 26.56 -8.26
N ASN A 260 -0.32 25.70 -8.37
CA ASN A 260 0.37 25.05 -7.25
C ASN A 260 1.67 25.77 -6.82
N GLU A 261 2.12 26.80 -7.56
CA GLU A 261 3.38 27.53 -7.28
C GLU A 261 3.38 28.28 -5.93
N ASN A 262 2.20 28.63 -5.40
CA ASN A 262 2.07 29.43 -4.17
C ASN A 262 2.06 28.62 -2.86
N ARG A 263 2.29 27.30 -2.90
CA ARG A 263 2.22 26.40 -1.73
C ARG A 263 3.19 26.76 -0.59
N ALA A 264 4.34 27.37 -0.89
CA ALA A 264 5.30 27.82 0.11
C ALA A 264 4.90 29.14 0.82
N SER A 265 3.85 29.83 0.36
CA SER A 265 3.41 31.10 0.93
C SER A 265 2.25 30.87 1.92
N LEU A 266 2.59 30.65 3.19
CA LEU A 266 1.65 30.55 4.32
C LEU A 266 0.76 31.81 4.51
N LEU A 267 0.97 32.88 3.74
CA LEU A 267 0.31 34.18 3.90
C LEU A 267 -0.76 34.48 2.85
N ARG A 268 -1.06 33.55 1.94
CA ARG A 268 -2.18 33.71 0.99
C ARG A 268 -3.13 32.52 1.04
N SER A 269 -3.86 32.41 2.15
CA SER A 269 -5.23 31.89 2.08
C SER A 269 -6.10 32.93 1.33
N SER A 270 -5.80 33.15 0.06
CA SER A 270 -6.66 33.94 -0.81
C SER A 270 -7.94 33.14 -0.97
N LYS A 271 -8.98 33.52 -0.20
CA LYS A 271 -10.37 33.14 -0.45
C LYS A 271 -10.80 33.72 -1.80
N SER A 272 -10.26 33.24 -2.92
CA SER A 272 -11.00 33.30 -4.16
C SER A 272 -12.13 32.30 -3.98
N LYS A 273 -13.32 32.81 -3.66
CA LYS A 273 -14.57 32.11 -3.90
C LYS A 273 -14.60 31.82 -5.40
N ALA A 274 -13.96 30.73 -5.83
CA ALA A 274 -14.29 30.10 -7.09
C ALA A 274 -15.79 29.82 -7.04
N THR A 275 -16.48 30.13 -8.12
CA THR A 275 -17.92 30.03 -8.33
C THR A 275 -18.43 28.62 -7.99
N ALA A 276 -18.65 28.34 -6.71
CA ALA A 276 -19.22 27.10 -6.25
C ALA A 276 -20.72 27.16 -6.53
N SER A 277 -21.23 26.18 -7.28
CA SER A 277 -22.66 25.97 -7.39
C SER A 277 -23.21 25.69 -5.98
N PRO A 278 -24.21 26.45 -5.48
CA PRO A 278 -24.77 26.25 -4.13
C PRO A 278 -25.35 24.84 -3.93
N LEU A 279 -25.62 24.10 -5.01
CA LEU A 279 -26.16 22.74 -5.00
C LEU A 279 -25.17 21.64 -4.55
N CYS A 280 -23.86 21.85 -4.67
CA CYS A 280 -22.86 20.79 -4.41
C CYS A 280 -22.11 20.95 -3.09
N GLY A 281 -22.46 21.99 -2.31
CA GLY A 281 -21.76 22.36 -1.08
C GLY A 281 -20.37 22.94 -1.33
N GLU A 282 -19.57 23.04 -0.26
CA GLU A 282 -18.21 23.58 -0.33
C GLU A 282 -17.27 22.61 -1.06
N SER A 283 -16.48 23.17 -1.98
CA SER A 283 -15.42 22.42 -2.66
C SER A 283 -14.26 22.13 -1.72
N LEU A 284 -13.55 21.04 -1.97
CA LEU A 284 -12.30 20.71 -1.29
C LEU A 284 -11.27 21.83 -1.34
N GLY A 285 -10.62 22.08 -0.19
CA GLY A 285 -9.41 22.89 -0.12
C GLY A 285 -8.17 22.15 -0.60
N GLN A 286 -7.10 22.89 -0.87
CA GLN A 286 -5.83 22.36 -1.41
C GLN A 286 -5.20 21.30 -0.48
N ASP A 287 -5.16 21.55 0.83
CA ASP A 287 -4.60 20.61 1.81
C ASP A 287 -5.35 19.27 1.84
N SER A 288 -6.67 19.31 1.64
CA SER A 288 -7.49 18.11 1.55
C SER A 288 -7.17 17.28 0.30
N TYR A 289 -6.90 17.92 -0.85
CA TYR A 289 -6.49 17.19 -2.06
C TYR A 289 -5.16 16.48 -1.87
N LEU A 290 -4.25 17.05 -1.09
CA LEU A 290 -2.95 16.45 -0.81
C LEU A 290 -3.06 15.26 0.12
N SER A 291 -3.87 15.40 1.17
CA SER A 291 -4.23 14.30 2.07
C SER A 291 -4.88 13.14 1.32
N LEU A 292 -5.79 13.43 0.38
CA LEU A 292 -6.42 12.43 -0.50
C LEU A 292 -5.41 11.79 -1.45
N TRP A 293 -4.61 12.61 -2.14
CA TRP A 293 -3.62 12.14 -3.10
C TRP A 293 -2.63 11.17 -2.45
N GLN A 294 -2.13 11.47 -1.25
CA GLN A 294 -1.24 10.58 -0.51
C GLN A 294 -1.90 9.21 -0.25
N LYS A 295 -3.14 9.20 0.26
CA LYS A 295 -3.87 7.95 0.57
C LYS A 295 -4.16 7.14 -0.69
N TYR A 296 -4.58 7.80 -1.77
CA TYR A 296 -4.77 7.14 -3.07
C TYR A 296 -3.48 6.62 -3.66
N LEU A 297 -2.36 7.34 -3.52
CA LEU A 297 -1.06 6.87 -4.00
C LEU A 297 -0.62 5.60 -3.27
N VAL A 298 -0.78 5.57 -1.94
CA VAL A 298 -0.51 4.38 -1.12
C VAL A 298 -1.38 3.21 -1.56
N MET A 299 -2.70 3.41 -1.66
CA MET A 299 -3.62 2.35 -2.09
C MET A 299 -3.38 1.92 -3.54
N ALA A 300 -2.99 2.83 -4.44
CA ALA A 300 -2.72 2.52 -5.84
C ALA A 300 -1.50 1.59 -5.98
N CYS A 301 -0.44 1.83 -5.22
CA CYS A 301 0.73 0.96 -5.14
C CYS A 301 0.39 -0.35 -4.42
N ALA A 302 -0.31 -0.29 -3.28
CA ALA A 302 -0.61 -1.45 -2.46
C ALA A 302 -1.59 -2.42 -3.13
N LEU A 303 -2.51 -1.94 -3.96
CA LEU A 303 -3.48 -2.75 -4.70
C LEU A 303 -3.12 -2.95 -6.17
N ALA A 304 -1.92 -2.55 -6.60
CA ALA A 304 -1.49 -2.68 -7.99
C ALA A 304 -1.65 -4.14 -8.48
N PRO A 305 -2.31 -4.37 -9.63
CA PRO A 305 -2.44 -5.72 -10.16
C PRO A 305 -1.06 -6.29 -10.50
N PRO A 306 -0.91 -7.62 -10.62
CA PRO A 306 0.32 -8.21 -11.12
C PRO A 306 0.63 -7.72 -12.55
N GLN A 307 1.91 -7.71 -12.94
CA GLN A 307 2.26 -7.54 -14.35
C GLN A 307 1.64 -8.65 -15.19
N ASN A 308 1.22 -8.33 -16.42
CA ASN A 308 0.73 -9.30 -17.42
C ASN A 308 1.87 -10.19 -17.92
N THR A 309 2.52 -10.91 -17.02
CA THR A 309 3.47 -11.96 -17.33
C THR A 309 2.78 -13.27 -16.93
N ASP A 310 2.28 -13.97 -17.94
CA ASP A 310 1.99 -15.40 -17.91
C ASP A 310 0.82 -15.97 -17.08
N TYR A 311 -0.06 -15.18 -16.46
CA TYR A 311 -1.38 -15.69 -16.06
C TYR A 311 -2.24 -16.13 -17.26
N LEU A 312 -1.95 -15.59 -18.45
CA LEU A 312 -2.51 -16.06 -19.72
C LEU A 312 -1.64 -17.11 -20.42
N ALA A 313 -0.34 -17.23 -20.12
CA ALA A 313 0.57 -18.19 -20.77
C ALA A 313 0.57 -19.58 -20.14
N SER A 314 0.32 -19.67 -18.82
CA SER A 314 0.01 -20.94 -18.14
C SER A 314 -1.34 -21.53 -18.58
N HIS A 315 -2.16 -20.75 -19.31
CA HIS A 315 -3.41 -21.21 -19.94
C HIS A 315 -3.41 -21.09 -21.48
N SER A 316 -2.25 -20.84 -22.12
CA SER A 316 -2.16 -20.77 -23.60
C SER A 316 -1.04 -21.60 -24.22
N ARG A 317 -0.40 -22.51 -23.47
CA ARG A 317 0.44 -23.56 -24.05
C ARG A 317 -0.17 -24.95 -23.85
N GLY A 318 -1.08 -25.28 -24.75
CA GLY A 318 -1.72 -26.59 -24.87
C GLY A 318 -2.44 -26.74 -26.19
N PHE A 319 -1.79 -26.41 -27.31
CA PHE A 319 -2.28 -26.80 -28.64
C PHE A 319 -1.89 -28.27 -28.89
N SER A 320 -2.79 -29.17 -28.54
CA SER A 320 -2.99 -30.44 -29.25
C SER A 320 -4.49 -30.60 -29.50
N PRO A 321 -4.93 -30.90 -30.73
CA PRO A 321 -6.34 -30.98 -31.04
C PRO A 321 -6.82 -32.39 -30.70
N THR A 322 -7.51 -32.58 -29.58
CA THR A 322 -8.52 -33.63 -29.37
C THR A 322 -9.05 -33.59 -27.93
N SER A 323 -10.39 -33.52 -27.79
CA SER A 323 -11.21 -33.72 -26.57
C SER A 323 -10.94 -32.81 -25.36
N SER A 324 -11.87 -32.27 -24.60
CA SER A 324 -13.33 -32.16 -24.59
C SER A 324 -13.64 -31.29 -23.36
N VAL A 325 -14.54 -30.31 -23.47
CA VAL A 325 -15.25 -29.58 -22.38
C VAL A 325 -14.44 -29.21 -21.13
N ASP A 326 -13.92 -27.97 -21.05
CA ASP A 326 -13.75 -27.26 -19.75
C ASP A 326 -13.27 -25.78 -19.83
N ASN A 327 -13.15 -25.17 -21.02
CA ASN A 327 -12.56 -23.82 -21.17
C ASN A 327 -13.51 -22.69 -21.64
N ASP A 328 -14.83 -22.86 -21.56
CA ASP A 328 -15.79 -21.85 -22.01
C ASP A 328 -16.23 -20.83 -20.93
N VAL A 329 -15.90 -21.05 -19.66
CA VAL A 329 -16.51 -20.31 -18.54
C VAL A 329 -16.10 -18.82 -18.49
N PHE A 330 -14.83 -18.47 -18.71
CA PHE A 330 -14.36 -17.07 -18.62
C PHE A 330 -14.40 -16.32 -19.96
N ARG A 331 -14.31 -17.01 -21.11
CA ARG A 331 -14.49 -16.37 -22.43
C ARG A 331 -15.97 -16.16 -22.79
N SER A 332 -16.86 -17.04 -22.34
CA SER A 332 -18.30 -16.90 -22.58
C SER A 332 -18.98 -15.92 -21.61
N LEU A 333 -18.42 -15.65 -20.43
CA LEU A 333 -18.93 -14.59 -19.52
C LEU A 333 -18.77 -13.18 -20.11
N ALA A 334 -17.77 -12.99 -20.97
CA ALA A 334 -17.55 -11.74 -21.70
C ALA A 334 -18.46 -11.59 -22.95
N SER A 335 -19.21 -12.64 -23.34
CA SER A 335 -20.09 -12.60 -24.53
C SER A 335 -21.57 -12.42 -24.21
N SER A 336 -21.99 -12.35 -22.94
CA SER A 336 -23.38 -12.01 -22.58
C SER A 336 -23.54 -10.87 -21.57
N VAL A 337 -22.45 -10.33 -21.02
CA VAL A 337 -22.50 -9.15 -20.14
C VAL A 337 -21.41 -8.19 -20.59
N ARG A 338 -21.79 -6.99 -21.03
CA ARG A 338 -20.85 -5.87 -21.20
C ARG A 338 -20.39 -5.42 -19.81
N ALA A 339 -19.58 -6.23 -19.14
CA ALA A 339 -18.66 -5.70 -18.13
C ALA A 339 -17.86 -4.60 -18.83
N PRO A 340 -17.86 -3.35 -18.31
CA PRO A 340 -17.17 -2.27 -18.99
C PRO A 340 -15.72 -2.70 -19.16
N ARG A 341 -15.22 -2.59 -20.40
CA ARG A 341 -13.78 -2.64 -20.67
C ARG A 341 -13.18 -1.44 -19.93
N THR A 342 -12.88 -1.60 -18.64
CA THR A 342 -12.05 -0.66 -17.90
C THR A 342 -10.79 -0.53 -18.72
N SER A 343 -10.48 0.67 -19.21
CA SER A 343 -9.23 0.93 -19.90
C SER A 343 -8.11 0.43 -18.99
N THR A 344 -7.50 -0.69 -19.35
CA THR A 344 -6.41 -1.30 -18.60
C THR A 344 -5.23 -0.35 -18.69
N THR A 345 -5.18 0.62 -17.79
CA THR A 345 -3.97 1.41 -17.59
C THR A 345 -2.92 0.40 -17.19
N SER A 346 -1.90 0.21 -18.02
CA SER A 346 -0.84 -0.73 -17.73
C SER A 346 -0.15 -0.33 -16.42
N ASN A 347 0.12 -1.30 -15.53
CA ASN A 347 0.94 -1.07 -14.33
C ASN A 347 2.25 -0.32 -14.63
N THR A 348 2.85 -0.60 -15.78
CA THR A 348 4.03 0.10 -16.32
C THR A 348 3.84 1.62 -16.38
N THR A 349 2.78 2.12 -17.00
CA THR A 349 2.56 3.57 -17.12
C THR A 349 2.27 4.23 -15.77
N PHE A 350 1.64 3.52 -14.85
CA PHE A 350 1.46 3.99 -13.48
C PHE A 350 2.80 4.11 -12.74
N PHE A 351 3.58 3.02 -12.69
CA PHE A 351 4.87 3.04 -11.98
C PHE A 351 5.86 4.02 -12.61
N LEU A 352 5.92 4.14 -13.93
CA LEU A 352 6.71 5.18 -14.60
C LEU A 352 6.38 6.58 -14.07
N LYS A 353 5.08 6.92 -13.99
CA LYS A 353 4.63 8.22 -13.48
C LYS A 353 4.99 8.44 -12.01
N VAL A 354 4.88 7.43 -11.16
CA VAL A 354 5.19 7.57 -9.72
C VAL A 354 6.71 7.62 -9.49
N VAL A 355 7.50 6.81 -10.19
CA VAL A 355 8.96 6.76 -10.08
C VAL A 355 9.60 8.09 -10.48
N ILE A 356 9.08 8.79 -11.51
CA ILE A 356 9.61 10.13 -11.86
C ILE A 356 9.37 11.18 -10.76
N MET A 357 8.35 11.03 -9.91
CA MET A 357 8.06 11.96 -8.81
C MET A 357 9.13 11.93 -7.72
N LEU A 358 9.95 10.86 -7.65
CA LEU A 358 11.12 10.81 -6.76
C LEU A 358 12.14 11.91 -7.06
N ARG A 359 12.11 12.50 -8.27
CA ARG A 359 12.99 13.60 -8.68
C ARG A 359 12.50 14.99 -8.24
N TRP A 360 11.37 15.10 -7.55
CA TRP A 360 10.86 16.39 -7.05
C TRP A 360 11.73 16.91 -5.90
N GLU A 361 12.81 17.64 -6.24
CA GLU A 361 13.85 18.12 -5.31
C GLU A 361 13.28 19.04 -4.22
N HIS A 362 12.40 19.97 -4.59
CA HIS A 362 11.90 21.03 -3.71
C HIS A 362 10.59 20.71 -2.97
N MET A 363 9.92 19.59 -3.29
CA MET A 363 8.64 19.17 -2.66
C MET A 363 8.90 18.00 -1.69
N THR A 364 9.48 18.29 -0.54
CA THR A 364 9.96 17.28 0.41
C THR A 364 8.84 16.40 0.98
N ASP A 365 7.75 17.01 1.42
CA ASP A 365 6.52 16.38 1.92
C ASP A 365 5.85 15.45 0.89
N MET A 366 5.81 15.89 -0.37
CA MET A 366 5.24 15.08 -1.45
C MET A 366 6.17 13.94 -1.84
N ARG A 367 7.48 14.19 -1.89
CA ARG A 367 8.46 13.13 -2.13
C ARG A 367 8.43 12.06 -1.03
N ASP A 368 8.24 12.46 0.22
CA ASP A 368 8.05 11.54 1.34
C ASP A 368 6.78 10.69 1.15
N SER A 369 5.68 11.30 0.67
CA SER A 369 4.46 10.58 0.31
C SER A 369 4.68 9.60 -0.84
N VAL A 370 5.52 9.95 -1.83
CA VAL A 370 5.92 9.05 -2.92
C VAL A 370 6.73 7.86 -2.41
N VAL A 371 7.65 8.08 -1.46
CA VAL A 371 8.40 6.99 -0.82
C VAL A 371 7.47 6.01 -0.11
N LEU A 372 6.51 6.53 0.68
CA LEU A 372 5.51 5.68 1.34
C LEU A 372 4.67 4.92 0.32
N GLY A 373 4.21 5.60 -0.74
CA GLY A 373 3.45 5.00 -1.83
C GLY A 373 4.20 3.85 -2.50
N ILE A 374 5.36 4.14 -3.08
CA ILE A 374 6.19 3.16 -3.79
C ILE A 374 6.60 2.00 -2.87
N GLY A 375 7.03 2.28 -1.64
CA GLY A 375 7.39 1.22 -0.69
C GLY A 375 6.18 0.42 -0.18
N SER A 376 4.96 0.94 -0.35
CA SER A 376 3.72 0.20 -0.10
C SER A 376 3.30 -0.72 -1.25
N THR A 377 4.06 -0.79 -2.34
CA THR A 377 3.81 -1.73 -3.45
C THR A 377 3.72 -3.16 -2.93
N ASN A 378 2.72 -3.90 -3.39
CA ASN A 378 2.53 -5.29 -2.98
C ASN A 378 3.55 -6.25 -3.65
N PRO A 379 3.74 -7.47 -3.11
CA PRO A 379 4.71 -8.42 -3.67
C PRO A 379 4.45 -8.82 -5.11
N LEU A 380 3.18 -8.89 -5.53
CA LEU A 380 2.79 -9.31 -6.89
C LEU A 380 3.17 -8.29 -7.97
N ALA A 381 3.33 -7.02 -7.58
CA ALA A 381 3.68 -5.91 -8.46
C ALA A 381 5.08 -5.33 -8.17
N PHE A 382 5.83 -5.89 -7.21
CA PHE A 382 7.11 -5.31 -6.80
C PHE A 382 8.22 -5.49 -7.83
N GLU A 383 8.25 -6.63 -8.53
CA GLU A 383 9.19 -6.85 -9.64
C GLU A 383 8.94 -5.88 -10.79
N ALA A 384 7.67 -5.63 -11.11
CA ALA A 384 7.26 -4.64 -12.08
C ALA A 384 7.80 -3.25 -11.74
N LEU A 385 7.66 -2.86 -10.47
CA LEU A 385 8.23 -1.62 -9.97
C LEU A 385 9.75 -1.60 -10.10
N LEU A 386 10.44 -2.67 -9.71
CA LEU A 386 11.91 -2.75 -9.81
C LEU A 386 12.39 -2.58 -11.26
N ASP A 387 11.68 -3.15 -12.22
CA ASP A 387 11.96 -2.98 -13.64
C ASP A 387 11.88 -1.50 -14.07
N GLU A 388 10.83 -0.79 -13.66
CA GLU A 388 10.70 0.65 -13.95
C GLU A 388 11.74 1.50 -13.18
N MET A 389 12.19 1.03 -12.02
CA MET A 389 13.25 1.70 -11.25
C MET A 389 14.66 1.50 -11.84
N LYS A 390 14.88 0.57 -12.79
CA LYS A 390 16.21 0.31 -13.38
C LYS A 390 16.87 1.57 -13.96
N ALA A 391 16.10 2.49 -14.53
CA ALA A 391 16.64 3.75 -15.05
C ALA A 391 17.19 4.65 -13.94
N ILE A 392 16.44 4.82 -12.84
CA ILE A 392 16.87 5.65 -11.71
C ILE A 392 18.02 5.00 -10.94
N LEU A 393 18.03 3.66 -10.82
CA LEU A 393 19.09 2.90 -10.18
C LEU A 393 20.41 3.07 -10.95
N ARG A 394 20.39 2.93 -12.28
CA ARG A 394 21.57 3.18 -13.12
C ARG A 394 22.07 4.62 -13.00
N GLU A 395 21.17 5.61 -12.93
CA GLU A 395 21.52 7.02 -12.75
C GLU A 395 22.27 7.26 -11.43
N VAL A 396 21.78 6.69 -10.32
CA VAL A 396 22.41 6.88 -9.00
C VAL A 396 23.67 6.04 -8.80
N MET A 397 23.83 4.93 -9.53
CA MET A 397 25.02 4.07 -9.49
C MET A 397 26.12 4.49 -10.48
N ASP A 398 25.89 5.52 -11.30
CA ASP A 398 26.89 6.02 -12.24
C ASP A 398 28.12 6.57 -11.49
N ARG A 399 29.28 5.92 -11.73
CA ARG A 399 30.59 6.19 -11.10
C ARG A 399 31.35 7.35 -11.75
N LYS A 400 30.83 7.97 -12.81
CA LYS A 400 31.46 9.15 -13.40
C LYS A 400 31.55 10.26 -12.34
N ASN A 401 32.75 10.80 -12.15
CA ASN A 401 32.97 11.93 -11.23
C ASN A 401 32.07 13.11 -11.63
N ASP A 402 31.07 13.40 -10.80
CA ASP A 402 30.25 14.60 -10.93
C ASP A 402 30.95 15.76 -10.21
N ASN A 403 31.72 16.55 -10.96
CA ASN A 403 32.36 17.78 -10.46
C ASN A 403 31.34 18.86 -10.03
N ASN A 404 30.04 18.64 -10.28
CA ASN A 404 28.97 19.55 -9.93
C ASN A 404 28.32 19.15 -8.61
N ALA A 405 28.57 19.94 -7.55
CA ALA A 405 28.04 19.72 -6.20
C ALA A 405 26.50 19.64 -6.16
N ARG A 406 25.79 20.43 -6.97
CA ARG A 406 24.31 20.38 -7.04
C ARG A 406 23.82 19.06 -7.61
N ARG A 407 24.48 18.55 -8.66
CA ARG A 407 24.13 17.26 -9.26
C ARG A 407 24.44 16.09 -8.32
N LYS A 408 25.58 16.14 -7.63
CA LYS A 408 25.95 15.19 -6.56
C LYS A 408 24.88 15.16 -5.47
N LYS A 409 24.47 16.32 -4.95
CA LYS A 409 23.39 16.45 -3.95
C LYS A 409 22.06 15.84 -4.42
N ARG A 410 21.66 16.07 -5.68
CA ARG A 410 20.43 15.44 -6.23
C ARG A 410 20.51 13.92 -6.28
N LYS A 411 21.65 13.36 -6.72
CA LYS A 411 21.87 11.91 -6.70
C LYS A 411 21.81 11.35 -5.28
N ASP A 412 22.43 12.03 -4.31
CA ASP A 412 22.38 11.63 -2.90
C ASP A 412 20.97 11.69 -2.31
N LEU A 413 20.18 12.71 -2.64
CA LEU A 413 18.77 12.77 -2.26
C LEU A 413 17.95 11.61 -2.85
N LEU A 414 18.24 11.25 -4.11
CA LEU A 414 17.56 10.13 -4.78
C LEU A 414 17.99 8.78 -4.19
N ARG A 415 19.28 8.59 -3.88
CA ARG A 415 19.79 7.41 -3.15
C ARG A 415 19.09 7.25 -1.81
N LEU A 416 18.96 8.34 -1.05
CA LEU A 416 18.22 8.34 0.22
C LEU A 416 16.76 7.90 0.03
N GLN A 417 16.08 8.37 -1.02
CA GLN A 417 14.69 7.94 -1.27
C GLN A 417 14.60 6.45 -1.62
N ILE A 418 15.53 5.94 -2.43
CA ILE A 418 15.56 4.51 -2.80
C ILE A 418 15.80 3.64 -1.56
N ILE A 419 16.73 4.03 -0.67
CA ILE A 419 16.97 3.33 0.60
C ILE A 419 15.67 3.31 1.43
N ARG A 420 15.00 4.44 1.59
CA ARG A 420 13.74 4.52 2.35
C ARG A 420 12.61 3.71 1.71
N ILE A 421 12.53 3.61 0.38
CA ILE A 421 11.59 2.69 -0.29
C ILE A 421 11.87 1.23 0.11
N LEU A 422 13.14 0.83 0.16
CA LEU A 422 13.53 -0.52 0.58
C LEU A 422 13.22 -0.76 2.07
N GLU A 423 13.40 0.22 2.95
CA GLU A 423 12.97 0.11 4.36
C GLU A 423 11.47 -0.16 4.46
N VAL A 424 10.68 0.60 3.73
CA VAL A 424 9.22 0.50 3.73
C VAL A 424 8.77 -0.86 3.19
N ALA A 425 9.32 -1.28 2.04
CA ALA A 425 9.03 -2.59 1.46
C ALA A 425 9.43 -3.76 2.38
N THR A 426 10.59 -3.65 3.02
CA THR A 426 11.08 -4.67 3.98
C THR A 426 10.20 -4.72 5.21
N PHE A 427 9.80 -3.56 5.77
CA PHE A 427 8.89 -3.49 6.91
C PHE A 427 7.57 -4.21 6.64
N ARG A 428 7.01 -4.04 5.43
CA ARG A 428 5.78 -4.72 5.01
C ARG A 428 5.96 -6.22 4.73
N GLY A 429 7.19 -6.73 4.76
CA GLY A 429 7.51 -8.12 4.40
C GLY A 429 7.45 -8.40 2.89
N VAL A 430 7.54 -7.36 2.04
CA VAL A 430 7.38 -7.52 0.59
C VAL A 430 8.48 -8.38 0.00
N LEU A 431 9.74 -8.13 0.38
CA LEU A 431 10.90 -8.83 -0.18
C LEU A 431 10.86 -10.36 0.04
N GLN A 432 10.19 -10.82 1.09
CA GLN A 432 10.05 -12.25 1.42
C GLN A 432 8.97 -12.95 0.58
N CYS A 433 8.00 -12.18 0.10
CA CYS A 433 6.85 -12.66 -0.63
C CYS A 433 6.95 -12.36 -2.14
N SER A 434 8.00 -11.64 -2.57
CA SER A 434 8.30 -11.35 -3.97
C SER A 434 9.45 -12.22 -4.46
N GLY A 435 9.69 -12.31 -5.78
CA GLY A 435 10.88 -12.98 -6.32
C GLY A 435 12.19 -12.20 -6.12
N CYS A 436 12.23 -11.29 -5.13
CA CYS A 436 13.44 -10.54 -4.80
C CYS A 436 14.42 -11.33 -3.92
N ILE A 437 13.94 -12.37 -3.23
CA ILE A 437 14.78 -13.21 -2.38
C ILE A 437 14.52 -14.65 -2.77
N ASP A 438 15.55 -15.28 -3.33
CA ASP A 438 15.55 -16.68 -3.68
C ASP A 438 16.37 -17.48 -2.65
N VAL A 439 15.98 -18.74 -2.45
CA VAL A 439 16.58 -19.60 -1.41
C VAL A 439 18.03 -19.96 -1.77
N GLU A 440 18.33 -20.11 -3.06
CA GLU A 440 19.65 -20.52 -3.55
C GLU A 440 20.54 -19.32 -3.85
N SER A 441 20.00 -18.33 -4.54
CA SER A 441 20.75 -17.17 -5.06
C SER A 441 20.72 -15.93 -4.15
N GLY A 442 19.92 -15.93 -3.08
CA GLY A 442 19.87 -14.85 -2.11
C GLY A 442 19.08 -13.64 -2.61
N LEU A 443 19.51 -12.44 -2.23
CA LEU A 443 18.89 -11.19 -2.67
C LEU A 443 19.14 -10.95 -4.17
N CYS A 444 18.14 -10.46 -4.90
CA CYS A 444 18.26 -10.23 -6.34
C CYS A 444 19.41 -9.26 -6.71
N SER A 445 20.06 -9.52 -7.85
CA SER A 445 21.31 -8.86 -8.24
C SER A 445 21.21 -7.34 -8.29
N VAL A 446 20.09 -6.80 -8.79
CA VAL A 446 19.86 -5.35 -8.87
C VAL A 446 19.94 -4.68 -7.50
N LEU A 447 19.42 -5.33 -6.45
CA LEU A 447 19.50 -4.81 -5.09
C LEU A 447 20.88 -5.02 -4.49
N VAL A 448 21.53 -6.17 -4.73
CA VAL A 448 22.91 -6.42 -4.29
C VAL A 448 23.88 -5.39 -4.87
N ASP A 449 23.77 -5.09 -6.17
CA ASP A 449 24.59 -4.09 -6.86
C ASP A 449 24.37 -2.69 -6.27
N PHE A 450 23.12 -2.34 -5.94
CA PHE A 450 22.80 -1.07 -5.29
C PHE A 450 23.38 -0.98 -3.87
N LEU A 451 23.27 -2.06 -3.08
CA LEU A 451 23.82 -2.10 -1.72
C LEU A 451 25.35 -2.01 -1.72
N ASP A 452 26.03 -2.74 -2.61
CA ASP A 452 27.48 -2.62 -2.76
C ASP A 452 27.87 -1.22 -3.25
N PHE A 453 27.15 -0.65 -4.22
CA PHE A 453 27.39 0.72 -4.65
C PHE A 453 27.27 1.72 -3.49
N MET A 454 26.20 1.64 -2.70
CA MET A 454 26.00 2.53 -1.55
C MET A 454 27.09 2.39 -0.51
N ARG A 455 27.58 1.15 -0.27
CA ARG A 455 28.72 0.90 0.59
C ARG A 455 29.97 1.66 0.11
N GLN A 456 30.39 1.49 -1.15
CA GLN A 456 31.59 2.20 -1.67
C GLN A 456 31.38 3.71 -1.67
N ASN A 457 30.15 4.16 -2.00
CA ASN A 457 29.80 5.58 -2.02
C ASN A 457 29.90 6.25 -0.63
N LEU A 458 29.63 5.52 0.45
CA LEU A 458 29.69 6.04 1.82
C LEU A 458 31.07 5.89 2.48
N GLU A 459 31.94 5.05 1.91
CA GLU A 459 33.36 4.95 2.31
C GLU A 459 34.21 6.11 1.79
N SER A 460 33.97 6.53 0.55
CA SER A 460 34.94 7.33 -0.21
C SER A 460 34.82 8.85 -0.06
N ASP A 461 33.84 9.37 0.66
CA ASP A 461 33.36 10.73 0.37
C ASP A 461 33.01 11.57 1.62
N GLN A 462 33.96 12.43 2.01
CA GLN A 462 33.88 13.27 3.21
C GLN A 462 33.36 14.70 2.94
N ASP A 463 33.21 15.11 1.68
CA ASP A 463 32.76 16.47 1.28
C ASP A 463 31.28 16.45 0.85
N ARG A 464 30.40 16.32 1.84
CA ARG A 464 28.93 16.32 1.67
C ARG A 464 28.26 17.20 2.72
N ASP A 465 27.04 17.63 2.39
CA ASP A 465 26.11 18.18 3.36
C ASP A 465 25.94 17.21 4.54
N ILE A 466 26.29 17.66 5.74
CA ILE A 466 26.39 16.82 6.93
C ILE A 466 25.04 16.17 7.25
N LEU A 467 23.94 16.92 7.15
CA LEU A 467 22.60 16.41 7.44
C LEU A 467 22.21 15.30 6.45
N LEU A 468 22.46 15.50 5.16
CA LEU A 468 22.20 14.48 4.14
C LEU A 468 23.06 13.23 4.34
N LEU A 469 24.34 13.40 4.65
CA LEU A 469 25.26 12.30 4.92
C LEU A 469 24.83 11.49 6.16
N THR A 470 24.44 12.16 7.25
CA THR A 470 23.92 11.52 8.46
C THR A 470 22.67 10.70 8.16
N ASN A 471 21.72 11.26 7.39
CA ASN A 471 20.51 10.52 6.99
C ASN A 471 20.84 9.32 6.09
N LEU A 472 21.75 9.47 5.13
CA LEU A 472 22.18 8.34 4.29
C LEU A 472 22.78 7.21 5.12
N ARG A 473 23.67 7.51 6.08
CA ARG A 473 24.27 6.51 6.97
C ARG A 473 23.23 5.84 7.85
N LEU A 474 22.35 6.63 8.46
CA LEU A 474 21.28 6.15 9.34
C LEU A 474 20.38 5.13 8.62
N HIS A 475 19.83 5.54 7.47
CA HIS A 475 18.90 4.73 6.70
C HIS A 475 19.59 3.53 6.04
N PHE A 476 20.83 3.69 5.58
CA PHE A 476 21.56 2.57 4.99
C PHE A 476 21.83 1.45 6.02
N ALA A 477 22.33 1.80 7.21
CA ALA A 477 22.57 0.83 8.27
C ALA A 477 21.26 0.14 8.69
N LYS A 478 20.20 0.94 8.92
CA LYS A 478 18.87 0.44 9.27
C LYS A 478 18.30 -0.52 8.21
N THR A 479 18.41 -0.17 6.93
CA THR A 479 17.93 -1.00 5.83
C THR A 479 18.64 -2.35 5.79
N ILE A 480 19.98 -2.37 5.96
CA ILE A 480 20.74 -3.63 5.99
C ILE A 480 20.28 -4.51 7.16
N ALA A 481 20.16 -3.94 8.37
CA ALA A 481 19.65 -4.66 9.54
C ALA A 481 18.26 -5.23 9.29
N MET A 482 17.34 -4.42 8.78
CA MET A 482 15.95 -4.81 8.49
C MET A 482 15.89 -5.94 7.47
N ILE A 483 16.61 -5.84 6.34
CA ILE A 483 16.59 -6.87 5.29
C ILE A 483 17.05 -8.21 5.87
N ILE A 484 18.17 -8.23 6.60
CA ILE A 484 18.71 -9.45 7.21
C ILE A 484 17.74 -10.02 8.26
N ASN A 485 17.26 -9.18 9.18
CA ASN A 485 16.40 -9.60 10.27
C ASN A 485 15.02 -10.08 9.80
N SER A 486 14.57 -9.60 8.63
CA SER A 486 13.35 -10.08 8.01
C SER A 486 13.45 -11.57 7.61
N ILE A 487 14.65 -12.08 7.33
CA ILE A 487 14.86 -13.45 6.87
C ILE A 487 15.07 -14.40 8.06
N SER A 488 14.54 -15.62 7.97
CA SER A 488 14.77 -16.66 8.98
C SER A 488 16.27 -16.98 9.10
N PRO A 489 16.80 -17.23 10.30
CA PRO A 489 18.25 -17.41 10.52
C PRO A 489 18.91 -18.42 9.57
N GLU A 490 18.21 -19.53 9.30
CA GLU A 490 18.67 -20.60 8.42
C GLU A 490 18.96 -20.15 6.98
N LYS A 491 18.23 -19.13 6.49
CA LYS A 491 18.32 -18.62 5.11
C LYS A 491 19.26 -17.41 4.98
N ARG A 492 19.74 -16.84 6.09
CA ARG A 492 20.59 -15.64 6.08
C ARG A 492 21.97 -15.88 5.46
N ARG A 493 22.44 -17.14 5.45
CA ARG A 493 23.77 -17.49 4.95
C ARG A 493 24.00 -17.09 3.49
N ASN A 494 23.01 -17.30 2.63
CA ASN A 494 23.15 -17.05 1.18
C ASN A 494 22.61 -15.67 0.78
N LEU A 495 22.06 -14.89 1.72
CA LEU A 495 21.40 -13.62 1.41
C LEU A 495 22.30 -12.60 0.70
N LEU A 496 23.57 -12.53 1.10
CA LEU A 496 24.60 -11.65 0.52
C LEU A 496 25.90 -12.43 0.30
N GLY A 497 26.73 -12.00 -0.64
CA GLY A 497 28.07 -12.56 -0.82
C GLY A 497 29.01 -12.25 0.36
N ASN A 498 29.94 -13.16 0.67
CA ASN A 498 30.84 -13.03 1.83
C ASN A 498 31.68 -11.74 1.80
N SER A 499 32.20 -11.34 0.63
CA SER A 499 32.96 -10.10 0.49
C SER A 499 32.11 -8.87 0.83
N LEU A 500 30.86 -8.82 0.34
CA LEU A 500 29.96 -7.71 0.66
C LEU A 500 29.63 -7.66 2.15
N LYS A 501 29.37 -8.81 2.79
CA LYS A 501 29.15 -8.89 4.25
C LYS A 501 30.33 -8.32 5.04
N GLN A 502 31.56 -8.72 4.68
CA GLN A 502 32.79 -8.24 5.33
C GLN A 502 32.94 -6.73 5.15
N ASN A 503 32.80 -6.23 3.93
CA ASN A 503 33.00 -4.81 3.65
C ASN A 503 31.92 -3.93 4.32
N LEU A 504 30.66 -4.38 4.35
CA LEU A 504 29.59 -3.71 5.11
C LEU A 504 29.91 -3.68 6.60
N PHE A 505 30.42 -4.78 7.17
CA PHE A 505 30.81 -4.81 8.58
C PHE A 505 31.91 -3.79 8.89
N PHE A 506 32.95 -3.70 8.06
CA PHE A 506 34.03 -2.72 8.24
C PHE A 506 33.54 -1.28 8.06
N LEU A 507 32.65 -1.04 7.10
CA LEU A 507 32.01 0.27 6.93
C LEU A 507 31.26 0.70 8.19
N PHE A 508 30.41 -0.17 8.75
CA PHE A 508 29.67 0.15 9.98
C PHE A 508 30.58 0.31 11.20
N THR A 509 31.66 -0.48 11.29
CA THR A 509 32.69 -0.32 12.33
C THR A 509 33.28 1.09 12.32
N SER A 510 33.48 1.69 11.15
CA SER A 510 34.00 3.05 11.02
C SER A 510 33.04 4.13 11.56
N TRP A 511 31.75 3.81 11.71
CA TRP A 511 30.73 4.75 12.20
C TRP A 511 30.49 4.62 13.70
N CYS A 512 30.64 3.43 14.29
CA CYS A 512 30.37 3.19 15.71
C CYS A 512 31.64 3.00 16.57
N SER A 513 32.82 3.30 16.02
CA SER A 513 34.11 3.13 16.72
C SER A 513 34.17 3.83 18.09
N ARG A 514 33.47 4.97 18.27
CA ARG A 514 33.36 5.69 19.56
C ARG A 514 32.48 4.99 20.59
N SER A 515 31.45 4.28 20.17
CA SER A 515 30.50 3.61 21.08
C SER A 515 31.05 2.28 21.61
N ILE A 516 32.11 1.76 20.99
CA ILE A 516 32.65 0.41 21.24
C ILE A 516 34.11 0.46 21.72
N ALA A 517 34.94 1.36 21.20
CA ALA A 517 36.30 1.56 21.69
C ALA A 517 36.40 2.96 22.32
N SER A 518 36.86 3.03 23.56
CA SER A 518 37.21 4.30 24.23
C SER A 518 38.47 4.96 23.63
N ASP A 519 38.75 4.76 22.34
CA ASP A 519 39.90 5.34 21.66
C ASP A 519 39.58 6.80 21.28
N LYS A 520 40.19 7.73 22.02
CA LYS A 520 40.02 9.19 21.89
C LYS A 520 40.52 9.76 20.54
N ARG A 521 40.87 8.92 19.57
CA ARG A 521 41.55 9.31 18.33
C ARG A 521 40.64 9.51 17.11
N TYR A 522 39.33 9.25 17.21
CA TYR A 522 38.39 9.49 16.10
C TYR A 522 37.55 10.75 16.35
N ASP A 523 37.78 11.81 15.58
CA ASP A 523 37.13 13.13 15.72
C ASP A 523 35.83 13.29 14.88
N GLY A 524 35.42 12.26 14.13
CA GLY A 524 34.19 12.30 13.34
C GLY A 524 32.93 12.04 14.18
N ASN A 525 32.15 13.07 14.50
CA ASN A 525 30.82 12.90 15.09
C ASN A 525 29.80 12.50 14.01
N VAL A 526 29.46 11.21 13.92
CA VAL A 526 28.43 10.71 12.98
C VAL A 526 27.01 10.76 13.54
N GLY A 527 26.85 11.03 14.85
CA GLY A 527 25.58 11.11 15.57
C GLY A 527 25.12 9.77 16.17
N THR A 528 24.55 9.83 17.39
CA THR A 528 24.19 8.67 18.21
C THR A 528 23.25 7.67 17.52
N TYR A 529 22.26 8.14 16.76
CA TYR A 529 21.33 7.24 16.06
C TYR A 529 22.00 6.47 14.92
N VAL A 530 22.97 7.08 14.23
CA VAL A 530 23.76 6.39 13.20
C VAL A 530 24.60 5.30 13.86
N GLU A 531 25.24 5.60 14.98
CA GLU A 531 26.02 4.63 15.75
C GLU A 531 25.16 3.42 16.16
N GLN A 532 23.97 3.67 16.72
CA GLN A 532 23.03 2.63 17.15
C GLN A 532 22.60 1.72 15.99
N ARG A 533 22.16 2.30 14.86
CA ARG A 533 21.74 1.53 13.69
C ARG A 533 22.91 0.79 13.03
N ALA A 534 24.13 1.34 13.08
CA ALA A 534 25.34 0.67 12.61
C ALA A 534 25.66 -0.57 13.46
N VAL A 535 25.58 -0.47 14.79
CA VAL A 535 25.75 -1.62 15.71
C VAL A 535 24.70 -2.70 15.44
N GLU A 536 23.44 -2.32 15.27
CA GLU A 536 22.36 -3.25 14.92
C GLU A 536 22.62 -3.97 13.59
N ALA A 537 23.08 -3.25 12.57
CA ALA A 537 23.45 -3.83 11.27
C ALA A 537 24.64 -4.79 11.38
N MET A 538 25.65 -4.47 12.19
CA MET A 538 26.78 -5.36 12.46
C MET A 538 26.32 -6.65 13.14
N CYS A 539 25.44 -6.56 14.15
CA CYS A 539 24.87 -7.74 14.81
C CYS A 539 24.08 -8.61 13.82
N ALA A 540 23.25 -8.00 12.98
CA ALA A 540 22.50 -8.70 11.95
C ALA A 540 23.44 -9.41 10.96
N LEU A 541 24.51 -8.74 10.51
CA LEU A 541 25.52 -9.34 9.63
C LEU A 541 26.16 -10.58 10.27
N LEU A 542 26.56 -10.53 11.54
CA LEU A 542 27.14 -11.70 12.24
C LEU A 542 26.17 -12.89 12.30
N CYS A 543 24.86 -12.65 12.19
CA CYS A 543 23.85 -13.71 12.08
C CYS A 543 23.74 -14.35 10.67
N CYS A 544 24.51 -13.88 9.68
CA CYS A 544 24.54 -14.41 8.31
C CYS A 544 25.57 -15.54 8.10
N GLY A 545 26.03 -16.18 9.17
CA GLY A 545 27.06 -17.22 9.14
C GLY A 545 28.49 -16.67 9.25
N PRO A 546 29.53 -17.50 9.00
CA PRO A 546 30.92 -17.09 9.17
C PRO A 546 31.29 -16.01 8.15
N ILE A 547 31.45 -14.78 8.64
CA ILE A 547 31.93 -13.63 7.86
C ILE A 547 33.46 -13.56 7.88
N PHE A 548 34.09 -13.96 8.98
CA PHE A 548 35.52 -13.81 9.20
C PHE A 548 36.21 -15.16 9.41
N GLU A 549 37.52 -15.18 9.15
CA GLU A 549 38.36 -16.32 9.54
C GLU A 549 38.43 -16.38 11.09
N PRO A 550 38.00 -17.47 11.74
CA PRO A 550 37.87 -17.54 13.20
C PRO A 550 39.16 -17.17 13.95
N ILE A 551 40.31 -17.58 13.43
CA ILE A 551 41.63 -17.37 14.03
C ILE A 551 42.00 -15.88 14.09
N LYS A 552 41.67 -15.10 13.05
CA LYS A 552 42.00 -13.67 12.97
C LYS A 552 40.98 -12.78 13.69
N ALA A 553 39.80 -13.30 13.95
CA ALA A 553 38.66 -12.52 14.41
C ALA A 553 38.36 -12.73 15.91
N ILE A 554 38.50 -13.96 16.42
CA ILE A 554 38.11 -14.39 17.77
C ILE A 554 39.34 -14.88 18.60
N GLY A 555 40.55 -14.85 18.04
CA GLY A 555 41.79 -15.16 18.78
C GLY A 555 42.14 -14.10 19.85
N GLU A 556 43.22 -14.33 20.61
CA GLU A 556 43.69 -13.40 21.66
C GLU A 556 44.00 -11.98 21.12
N ASP A 557 44.42 -11.88 19.85
CA ASP A 557 44.63 -10.60 19.13
C ASP A 557 43.45 -10.22 18.20
N GLY A 558 42.30 -10.90 18.35
CA GLY A 558 41.13 -10.77 17.49
C GLY A 558 40.30 -9.53 17.81
N TYR A 559 39.99 -8.73 16.79
CA TYR A 559 39.24 -7.48 16.96
C TYR A 559 37.74 -7.67 17.32
N LEU A 560 37.16 -8.86 17.11
CA LEU A 560 35.74 -9.10 17.44
C LEU A 560 35.51 -9.38 18.92
N TYR A 561 36.48 -10.00 19.62
CA TYR A 561 36.27 -10.39 21.02
C TYR A 561 36.10 -9.14 21.91
N GLY A 562 37.02 -8.17 21.81
CA GLY A 562 36.90 -6.90 22.52
C GLY A 562 35.67 -6.07 22.07
N TRP A 563 35.26 -6.18 20.80
CA TRP A 563 34.03 -5.54 20.31
C TRP A 563 32.77 -6.13 20.96
N LEU A 564 32.69 -7.47 21.05
CA LEU A 564 31.57 -8.17 21.70
C LEU A 564 31.52 -7.88 23.20
N GLU A 565 32.66 -7.85 23.88
CA GLU A 565 32.76 -7.51 25.30
C GLU A 565 32.24 -6.09 25.57
N ALA A 566 32.71 -5.10 24.80
CA ALA A 566 32.22 -3.72 24.89
C ALA A 566 30.73 -3.58 24.56
N LEU A 567 30.20 -4.41 23.67
CA LEU A 567 28.77 -4.44 23.33
C LEU A 567 27.94 -4.96 24.51
N LEU A 568 28.39 -6.04 25.17
CA LEU A 568 27.73 -6.62 26.34
C LEU A 568 27.76 -5.68 27.55
N ASP A 569 28.87 -4.98 27.75
CA ASP A 569 29.06 -4.00 28.83
C ASP A 569 28.38 -2.65 28.56
N SER A 570 27.79 -2.46 27.38
CA SER A 570 27.16 -1.20 27.01
C SER A 570 25.98 -0.86 27.93
N ASN A 571 25.99 0.37 28.43
CA ASN A 571 24.86 0.94 29.17
C ASN A 571 23.77 1.53 28.24
N ASN A 572 23.97 1.51 26.92
CA ASN A 572 23.02 2.06 25.97
C ASN A 572 21.76 1.16 25.86
N PRO A 573 20.55 1.69 26.13
CA PRO A 573 19.33 0.88 26.16
C PRO A 573 18.98 0.24 24.81
N VAL A 574 19.35 0.85 23.69
CA VAL A 574 19.15 0.30 22.34
C VAL A 574 20.08 -0.88 22.08
N VAL A 575 21.35 -0.74 22.47
CA VAL A 575 22.35 -1.81 22.34
C VAL A 575 21.96 -2.99 23.25
N ARG A 576 21.47 -2.71 24.46
CA ARG A 576 20.92 -3.72 25.40
C ARG A 576 19.73 -4.51 24.86
N PHE A 577 18.95 -3.94 23.95
CA PHE A 577 17.82 -4.63 23.32
C PHE A 577 18.27 -5.65 22.27
N LEU A 578 19.49 -5.55 21.75
CA LEU A 578 20.00 -6.47 20.71
C LEU A 578 20.36 -7.87 21.26
N TYR A 579 20.54 -8.00 22.57
CA TYR A 579 20.92 -9.26 23.24
C TYR A 579 20.00 -9.66 24.41
N LYS A 580 18.80 -9.07 24.46
CA LYS A 580 17.66 -9.58 25.25
C LYS A 580 16.68 -10.26 24.32
#